data_AF-A0A5P3VVE8-F1
#
_entry.id   AF-A0A5P3VVE8-F1
#
_cell.length_a   1.000
_cell.length_b   1.000
_cell.length_c   1.000
_cell.angle_alpha   90.00
_cell.angle_beta   90.00
_cell.angle_gamma   90.00
#
_symmetry.space_group_name_H-M   'P 1'
#
loop_
_entity.id
_entity.type
_entity.pdbx_description
1 polymer ?
#
loop_
_entity_poly.entity_id
_entity_poly.type
_entity_poly.pdbx_seq_one_letter_code
_entity_poly.pdbx_strand_id
1 'polypeptide(L)'
;MSTPSPLPETMSVVVPIFNEEAVLQQFHARLCCVMAKLSFDYEIIYVDDGSRDRSLAILQQIKAGDERVGVVELSRNFGKEAALTAGLDVSRGDAVVIIDADLQDPPELIPSLIEKWHEGFDVVYATRTSRDGETFLKKFTAHWFYRMMGRLSETDIPADTGDFRLMSRRAVSALCQLREQHRFMKGLYSWIGFRQAAVYYRRDARALGQTKFNYRKLLRFAIDGITSFSTVPLKLATSVGLLVAIPSFAMAVFIVAKTLLFGDPVRGYPSMMTAMLLLGGLQLVFLGVLGEYVGRLFNETKRRPVYLTASYMAPSMPQFGVDGDIARTVAQDPRALQSLSYVHPAEPRRPGETAPYDATPAPALPKSRLVPLR
;
A
#
# COMPACT_ATOMS: atom_id res chain seq x y z
N MET A 1 -30.78 -18.62 25.87
CA MET A 1 -29.83 -17.57 25.44
C MET A 1 -29.78 -17.65 23.93
N SER A 2 -30.51 -16.77 23.26
CA SER A 2 -30.49 -16.61 21.81
C SER A 2 -29.08 -16.21 21.38
N THR A 3 -28.46 -17.00 20.50
CA THR A 3 -27.27 -16.58 19.76
C THR A 3 -27.60 -15.27 19.05
N PRO A 4 -26.79 -14.21 19.16
CA PRO A 4 -26.99 -13.03 18.33
C PRO A 4 -26.95 -13.50 16.87
N SER A 5 -27.99 -13.19 16.10
CA SER A 5 -27.98 -13.36 14.65
C SER A 5 -26.72 -12.65 14.12
N PRO A 6 -25.89 -13.29 13.27
CA PRO A 6 -24.76 -12.60 12.68
C PRO A 6 -25.29 -11.34 12.00
N LEU A 7 -24.67 -10.19 12.27
CA LEU A 7 -24.98 -8.95 11.57
C LEU A 7 -24.96 -9.23 10.05
N PRO A 8 -25.85 -8.62 9.25
CA PRO A 8 -25.78 -8.79 7.81
C PRO A 8 -24.39 -8.38 7.34
N GLU A 9 -23.66 -9.31 6.75
CA GLU A 9 -22.29 -9.07 6.35
C GLU A 9 -22.29 -8.29 5.04
N THR A 10 -21.61 -7.15 5.06
CA THR A 10 -21.56 -6.22 3.94
C THR A 10 -20.22 -6.33 3.24
N MET A 11 -20.20 -6.19 1.91
CA MET A 11 -18.96 -6.34 1.14
C MET A 11 -18.77 -5.23 0.12
N SER A 12 -17.57 -4.63 0.07
CA SER A 12 -17.16 -3.74 -1.00
C SER A 12 -16.20 -4.45 -1.95
N VAL A 13 -16.43 -4.35 -3.25
CA VAL A 13 -15.47 -4.79 -4.27
C VAL A 13 -14.85 -3.56 -4.91
N VAL A 14 -13.56 -3.33 -4.70
CA VAL A 14 -12.79 -2.22 -5.25
C VAL A 14 -12.04 -2.67 -6.50
N VAL A 15 -12.27 -1.97 -7.61
CA VAL A 15 -11.72 -2.32 -8.93
C VAL A 15 -11.05 -1.10 -9.57
N PRO A 16 -9.70 -1.04 -9.62
CA PRO A 16 -8.99 0.05 -10.28
C PRO A 16 -9.02 -0.13 -11.81
N ILE A 17 -9.31 0.94 -12.55
CA ILE A 17 -9.49 0.95 -14.00
C ILE A 17 -8.55 1.96 -14.64
N PHE A 18 -7.84 1.54 -15.70
CA PHE A 18 -7.11 2.44 -16.58
C PHE A 18 -7.06 1.88 -18.01
N ASN A 19 -7.85 2.47 -18.92
CA ASN A 19 -7.98 2.04 -20.31
C ASN A 19 -8.33 0.56 -20.51
N GLU A 20 -9.47 0.13 -19.94
CA GLU A 20 -9.95 -1.26 -19.96
C GLU A 20 -11.29 -1.40 -20.72
N GLU A 21 -11.60 -0.50 -21.67
CA GLU A 21 -12.91 -0.44 -22.33
C GLU A 21 -13.38 -1.78 -22.95
N ALA A 22 -12.43 -2.62 -23.38
CA ALA A 22 -12.70 -3.89 -24.05
C ALA A 22 -13.22 -4.99 -23.10
N VAL A 23 -12.88 -4.94 -21.82
CA VAL A 23 -13.15 -6.03 -20.86
C VAL A 23 -14.18 -5.65 -19.78
N LEU A 24 -14.40 -4.35 -19.55
CA LEU A 24 -15.24 -3.83 -18.45
C LEU A 24 -16.64 -4.46 -18.37
N GLN A 25 -17.37 -4.51 -19.49
CA GLN A 25 -18.74 -5.06 -19.52
C GLN A 25 -18.76 -6.56 -19.18
N GLN A 26 -17.83 -7.33 -19.76
CA GLN A 26 -17.71 -8.76 -19.49
C GLN A 26 -17.29 -9.03 -18.05
N PHE A 27 -16.32 -8.25 -17.55
CA PHE A 27 -15.87 -8.34 -16.16
C PHE A 27 -17.01 -8.03 -15.19
N HIS A 28 -17.75 -6.95 -15.41
CA HIS A 28 -18.88 -6.55 -14.57
C HIS A 28 -19.96 -7.64 -14.54
N ALA A 29 -20.37 -8.17 -15.70
CA ALA A 29 -21.35 -9.24 -15.77
C ALA A 29 -20.90 -10.52 -15.02
N ARG A 30 -19.62 -10.91 -15.19
CA ARG A 30 -19.03 -12.07 -14.50
C ARG A 30 -18.98 -11.86 -12.99
N LEU A 31 -18.55 -10.68 -12.54
CA LEU A 31 -18.52 -10.32 -11.13
C LEU A 31 -19.92 -10.35 -10.52
N CYS A 32 -20.91 -9.70 -11.14
CA CYS A 32 -22.30 -9.70 -10.67
C CYS A 32 -22.90 -11.11 -10.58
N CYS A 33 -22.57 -12.01 -11.51
CA CYS A 33 -23.00 -13.41 -11.47
C CYS A 33 -22.46 -14.16 -10.24
N VAL A 34 -21.20 -13.92 -9.87
CA VAL A 34 -20.62 -14.51 -8.65
C VAL A 34 -21.24 -13.89 -7.40
N MET A 35 -21.31 -12.56 -7.36
CA MET A 35 -21.82 -11.82 -6.21
C MET A 35 -23.29 -12.11 -5.92
N ALA A 36 -24.13 -12.32 -6.95
CA ALA A 36 -25.53 -12.68 -6.80
C ALA A 36 -25.76 -14.06 -6.15
N LYS A 37 -24.75 -14.94 -6.14
CA LYS A 37 -24.81 -16.25 -5.47
C LYS A 37 -24.41 -16.17 -4.00
N LEU A 38 -23.88 -15.04 -3.56
CA LEU A 38 -23.43 -14.81 -2.20
C LEU A 38 -24.56 -14.15 -1.40
N SER A 39 -24.72 -14.55 -0.14
CA SER A 39 -25.70 -13.96 0.79
C SER A 39 -25.16 -12.69 1.46
N PHE A 40 -24.61 -11.78 0.66
CA PHE A 40 -24.01 -10.53 1.12
C PHE A 40 -24.72 -9.34 0.46
N ASP A 41 -24.99 -8.30 1.25
CA ASP A 41 -25.25 -6.99 0.65
C ASP A 41 -23.91 -6.42 0.18
N TYR A 42 -23.85 -5.96 -1.07
CA TYR A 42 -22.58 -5.54 -1.65
C TYR A 42 -22.66 -4.27 -2.47
N GLU A 43 -21.51 -3.61 -2.55
CA GLU A 43 -21.23 -2.51 -3.46
C GLU A 43 -20.02 -2.82 -4.33
N ILE A 44 -19.98 -2.25 -5.53
CA ILE A 44 -18.81 -2.33 -6.42
C ILE A 44 -18.31 -0.92 -6.67
N ILE A 45 -17.10 -0.61 -6.21
CA ILE A 45 -16.45 0.68 -6.39
C ILE A 45 -15.43 0.57 -7.52
N TYR A 46 -15.78 1.10 -8.69
CA TYR A 46 -14.83 1.29 -9.77
C TYR A 46 -14.06 2.60 -9.56
N VAL A 47 -12.75 2.56 -9.72
CA VAL A 47 -11.89 3.75 -9.64
C VAL A 47 -11.22 3.98 -10.97
N ASP A 48 -11.67 4.99 -11.71
CA ASP A 48 -11.03 5.41 -12.96
C ASP A 48 -9.77 6.24 -12.67
N ASP A 49 -8.61 5.69 -13.00
CA ASP A 49 -7.29 6.32 -12.85
C ASP A 49 -6.97 7.24 -14.04
N GLY A 50 -7.92 8.10 -14.42
CA GLY A 50 -7.80 9.05 -15.52
C GLY A 50 -7.62 8.37 -16.87
N SER A 51 -8.55 7.47 -17.22
CA SER A 51 -8.57 6.79 -18.52
C SER A 51 -8.70 7.79 -19.68
N ARG A 52 -8.20 7.40 -20.85
CA ARG A 52 -8.23 8.18 -22.10
C ARG A 52 -9.08 7.54 -23.19
N ASP A 53 -9.55 6.31 -22.98
CA ASP A 53 -10.50 5.60 -23.83
C ASP A 53 -11.94 5.78 -23.31
N ARG A 54 -12.87 4.92 -23.72
CA ARG A 54 -14.28 5.01 -23.27
C ARG A 54 -14.55 4.32 -21.94
N SER A 55 -13.53 3.95 -21.17
CA SER A 55 -13.70 3.25 -19.87
C SER A 55 -14.63 4.02 -18.94
N LEU A 56 -14.40 5.32 -18.74
CA LEU A 56 -15.24 6.15 -17.86
C LEU A 56 -16.70 6.21 -18.34
N ALA A 57 -16.93 6.36 -19.64
CA ALA A 57 -18.28 6.39 -20.20
C ALA A 57 -19.01 5.04 -19.99
N ILE A 58 -18.30 3.93 -20.13
CA ILE A 58 -18.83 2.58 -19.85
C ILE A 58 -19.15 2.44 -18.36
N LEU A 59 -18.29 2.92 -17.46
CA LEU A 59 -18.54 2.88 -16.01
C LEU A 59 -19.77 3.71 -15.63
N GLN A 60 -19.98 4.88 -16.24
CA GLN A 60 -21.17 5.69 -16.04
C GLN A 60 -22.45 4.97 -16.51
N GLN A 61 -22.40 4.26 -17.63
CA GLN A 61 -23.52 3.44 -18.11
C GLN A 61 -23.82 2.28 -17.15
N ILE A 62 -22.77 1.59 -16.67
CA ILE A 62 -22.91 0.53 -15.66
C ILE A 62 -23.54 1.08 -14.39
N LYS A 63 -23.07 2.23 -13.89
CA LYS A 63 -23.63 2.92 -12.72
C LYS A 63 -25.10 3.29 -12.89
N ALA A 64 -25.50 3.73 -14.09
CA ALA A 64 -26.89 4.06 -14.39
C ALA A 64 -27.79 2.82 -14.43
N GLY A 65 -27.25 1.65 -14.76
CA GLY A 65 -27.97 0.37 -14.79
C GLY A 65 -27.94 -0.44 -13.50
N ASP A 66 -27.01 -0.15 -12.59
CA ASP A 66 -26.83 -0.89 -11.32
C ASP A 66 -26.59 0.08 -10.14
N GLU A 67 -27.58 0.17 -9.24
CA GLU A 67 -27.55 1.04 -8.07
C GLU A 67 -26.44 0.68 -7.06
N ARG A 68 -25.97 -0.57 -7.06
CA ARG A 68 -24.90 -1.05 -6.17
C ARG A 68 -23.52 -0.56 -6.58
N VAL A 69 -23.40 -0.04 -7.80
CA VAL A 69 -22.14 0.43 -8.34
C VAL A 69 -21.86 1.85 -7.84
N GLY A 70 -20.61 2.13 -7.52
CA GLY A 70 -20.06 3.46 -7.32
C GLY A 70 -18.87 3.68 -8.25
N VAL A 71 -18.65 4.92 -8.66
CA VAL A 71 -17.57 5.30 -9.58
C VAL A 71 -16.81 6.49 -9.00
N VAL A 72 -15.52 6.29 -8.73
CA VAL A 72 -14.58 7.35 -8.37
C VAL A 72 -13.79 7.72 -9.63
N GLU A 73 -13.90 8.96 -10.07
CA GLU A 73 -13.09 9.49 -11.17
C GLU A 73 -11.93 10.29 -10.57
N LEU A 74 -10.69 9.85 -10.83
CA LEU A 74 -9.52 10.62 -10.43
C LEU A 74 -9.27 11.78 -11.40
N SER A 75 -8.74 12.89 -10.88
CA SER A 75 -8.52 14.12 -11.66
C SER A 75 -7.50 13.97 -12.78
N ARG A 76 -6.71 12.89 -12.75
CA ARG A 76 -5.72 12.48 -13.75
C ARG A 76 -5.26 11.06 -13.41
N ASN A 77 -4.40 10.49 -14.24
CA ASN A 77 -3.67 9.28 -13.87
C ASN A 77 -2.68 9.57 -12.72
N PHE A 78 -2.86 8.89 -11.59
CA PHE A 78 -1.97 8.85 -10.43
C PHE A 78 -1.25 7.51 -10.30
N GLY A 79 -1.77 6.45 -10.94
CA GLY A 79 -1.24 5.10 -10.89
C GLY A 79 -2.13 4.18 -10.03
N LYS A 80 -2.03 2.88 -10.31
CA LYS A 80 -2.88 1.84 -9.72
C LYS A 80 -2.97 1.90 -8.19
N GLU A 81 -1.87 2.10 -7.49
CA GLU A 81 -1.86 2.09 -6.02
C GLU A 81 -2.60 3.30 -5.41
N ALA A 82 -2.55 4.45 -6.07
CA ALA A 82 -3.31 5.63 -5.68
C ALA A 82 -4.81 5.41 -5.94
N ALA A 83 -5.17 4.80 -7.08
CA ALA A 83 -6.54 4.41 -7.39
C ALA A 83 -7.10 3.39 -6.39
N LEU A 84 -6.31 2.37 -6.01
CA LEU A 84 -6.68 1.43 -4.96
C LEU A 84 -6.93 2.15 -3.63
N THR A 85 -6.04 3.06 -3.24
CA THR A 85 -6.21 3.84 -2.01
C THR A 85 -7.50 4.65 -2.03
N ALA A 86 -7.81 5.31 -3.14
CA ALA A 86 -9.06 6.06 -3.31
C ALA A 86 -10.31 5.18 -3.20
N GLY A 87 -10.27 3.97 -3.77
CA GLY A 87 -11.37 3.01 -3.66
C GLY A 87 -11.54 2.46 -2.24
N LEU A 88 -10.44 2.18 -1.55
CA LEU A 88 -10.46 1.74 -0.15
C LEU A 88 -11.04 2.82 0.76
N ASP A 89 -10.68 4.09 0.55
CA ASP A 89 -11.15 5.23 1.36
C ASP A 89 -12.67 5.43 1.31
N VAL A 90 -13.30 5.14 0.16
CA VAL A 90 -14.76 5.30 -0.01
C VAL A 90 -15.54 4.01 0.25
N SER A 91 -14.85 2.87 0.38
CA SER A 91 -15.48 1.56 0.62
C SER A 91 -16.12 1.48 2.00
N ARG A 92 -17.28 0.82 2.09
CA ARG A 92 -18.11 0.77 3.32
C ARG A 92 -18.33 -0.61 3.93
N GLY A 93 -18.10 -1.68 3.18
CA GLY A 93 -18.40 -3.06 3.62
C GLY A 93 -17.52 -3.58 4.76
N ASP A 94 -18.03 -4.54 5.54
CA ASP A 94 -17.29 -5.23 6.60
C ASP A 94 -16.08 -6.02 6.08
N ALA A 95 -16.18 -6.49 4.83
CA ALA A 95 -15.09 -7.02 4.05
C ALA A 95 -14.88 -6.20 2.77
N VAL A 96 -13.62 -6.02 2.37
CA VAL A 96 -13.26 -5.31 1.13
C VAL A 96 -12.41 -6.21 0.26
N VAL A 97 -12.91 -6.52 -0.92
CA VAL A 97 -12.20 -7.28 -1.96
C VAL A 97 -11.57 -6.30 -2.93
N ILE A 98 -10.29 -6.46 -3.20
CA ILE A 98 -9.59 -5.77 -4.29
C ILE A 98 -9.44 -6.75 -5.44
N ILE A 99 -9.78 -6.36 -6.67
CA ILE A 99 -9.61 -7.22 -7.86
C ILE A 99 -9.34 -6.36 -9.10
N ASP A 100 -8.53 -6.85 -10.04
CA ASP A 100 -8.26 -6.19 -11.32
C ASP A 100 -9.34 -6.53 -12.36
N ALA A 101 -9.62 -5.59 -13.27
CA ALA A 101 -10.59 -5.81 -14.36
C ALA A 101 -10.04 -6.63 -15.54
N ASP A 102 -8.79 -7.11 -15.48
CA ASP A 102 -8.07 -7.74 -16.60
C ASP A 102 -8.54 -9.16 -16.98
N LEU A 103 -9.61 -9.65 -16.34
CA LEU A 103 -10.20 -10.99 -16.45
C LEU A 103 -9.23 -12.16 -16.15
N GLN A 104 -7.99 -11.89 -15.75
CA GLN A 104 -7.00 -12.92 -15.44
C GLN A 104 -7.23 -13.49 -14.04
N ASP A 105 -7.73 -12.65 -13.13
CA ASP A 105 -8.05 -13.01 -11.77
C ASP A 105 -9.56 -13.30 -11.69
N PRO A 106 -9.96 -14.57 -11.47
CA PRO A 106 -11.36 -14.98 -11.57
C PRO A 106 -12.17 -14.48 -10.37
N PRO A 107 -13.27 -13.72 -10.56
CA PRO A 107 -14.17 -13.36 -9.46
C PRO A 107 -14.70 -14.57 -8.69
N GLU A 108 -14.75 -15.76 -9.31
CA GLU A 108 -15.15 -17.03 -8.69
C GLU A 108 -14.27 -17.45 -7.51
N LEU A 109 -13.13 -16.79 -7.29
CA LEU A 109 -12.28 -17.01 -6.11
C LEU A 109 -12.78 -16.30 -4.85
N ILE A 110 -13.64 -15.29 -5.00
CA ILE A 110 -14.18 -14.49 -3.87
C ILE A 110 -14.80 -15.37 -2.77
N PRO A 111 -15.63 -16.40 -3.06
CA PRO A 111 -16.18 -17.28 -2.03
C PRO A 111 -15.09 -17.95 -1.17
N SER A 112 -14.00 -18.43 -1.78
CA SER A 112 -12.89 -19.04 -1.03
C SER A 112 -12.10 -18.03 -0.18
N LEU A 113 -12.04 -16.77 -0.60
CA LEU A 113 -11.46 -15.71 0.22
C LEU A 113 -12.34 -15.42 1.45
N ILE A 114 -13.66 -15.43 1.27
CA ILE A 114 -14.66 -15.23 2.32
C ILE A 114 -14.59 -16.35 3.37
N GLU A 115 -14.45 -17.61 2.94
CA GLU A 115 -14.27 -18.75 3.86
C GLU A 115 -13.09 -18.52 4.82
N LYS A 116 -11.94 -18.08 4.30
CA LYS A 116 -10.77 -17.76 5.14
C LYS A 116 -10.99 -16.54 6.03
N TRP A 117 -11.75 -15.55 5.58
CA TRP A 117 -12.11 -14.43 6.44
C TRP A 117 -12.99 -14.88 7.62
N HIS A 118 -13.95 -15.77 7.39
CA HIS A 118 -14.75 -16.38 8.47
C HIS A 118 -13.95 -17.26 9.43
N GLU A 119 -12.84 -17.85 8.98
CA GLU A 119 -11.86 -18.53 9.87
C GLU A 119 -11.11 -17.54 10.79
N GLY A 120 -11.31 -16.22 10.63
CA GLY A 120 -10.74 -15.17 11.46
C GLY A 120 -9.44 -14.57 10.93
N PHE A 121 -9.14 -14.74 9.63
CA PHE A 121 -8.04 -14.04 8.97
C PHE A 121 -8.48 -12.67 8.46
N ASP A 122 -7.64 -11.66 8.64
CA ASP A 122 -7.94 -10.27 8.28
C ASP A 122 -7.52 -9.90 6.87
N VAL A 123 -6.47 -10.54 6.36
CA VAL A 123 -5.95 -10.30 5.03
C VAL A 123 -5.82 -11.64 4.33
N VAL A 124 -6.70 -11.92 3.38
CA VAL A 124 -6.67 -13.14 2.59
C VAL A 124 -6.25 -12.81 1.18
N TYR A 125 -5.08 -13.28 0.75
CA TYR A 125 -4.55 -12.98 -0.57
C TYR A 125 -4.60 -14.19 -1.50
N ALA A 126 -4.83 -13.92 -2.78
CA ALA A 126 -4.78 -14.96 -3.81
C ALA A 126 -3.34 -15.17 -4.29
N THR A 127 -2.84 -16.41 -4.14
CA THR A 127 -1.51 -16.83 -4.59
C THR A 127 -1.61 -17.77 -5.77
N ARG A 128 -0.74 -17.59 -6.76
CA ARG A 128 -0.73 -18.41 -7.97
C ARG A 128 0.02 -19.71 -7.73
N THR A 129 -0.57 -20.84 -8.08
CA THR A 129 0.01 -22.17 -7.82
C THR A 129 1.08 -22.57 -8.86
N SER A 130 1.08 -22.03 -10.09
CA SER A 130 2.09 -22.36 -11.10
C SER A 130 2.45 -21.21 -12.05
N ARG A 131 3.72 -21.20 -12.48
CA ARG A 131 4.28 -20.37 -13.58
C ARG A 131 4.65 -21.29 -14.73
N ASP A 132 3.66 -21.73 -15.50
CA ASP A 132 3.93 -22.43 -16.76
C ASP A 132 4.50 -21.41 -17.77
N GLY A 133 5.76 -21.63 -18.21
CA GLY A 133 6.37 -20.87 -19.31
C GLY A 133 7.49 -19.86 -18.98
N GLU A 134 7.98 -19.76 -17.73
CA GLU A 134 9.11 -18.87 -17.43
C GLU A 134 10.48 -19.51 -17.69
N THR A 135 11.30 -18.83 -18.49
CA THR A 135 12.72 -19.17 -18.75
C THR A 135 13.53 -19.23 -17.45
N PHE A 136 14.49 -20.15 -17.36
CA PHE A 136 15.33 -20.38 -16.17
C PHE A 136 15.95 -19.10 -15.58
N LEU A 137 16.41 -18.18 -16.44
CA LEU A 137 16.98 -16.89 -16.04
C LEU A 137 15.96 -15.99 -15.31
N LYS A 138 14.69 -16.01 -15.71
CA LYS A 138 13.61 -15.25 -15.05
C LYS A 138 13.29 -15.83 -13.68
N LYS A 139 13.26 -17.16 -13.55
CA LYS A 139 13.07 -17.83 -12.26
C LYS A 139 14.21 -17.52 -11.30
N PHE A 140 15.46 -17.55 -11.78
CA PHE A 140 16.64 -17.26 -10.95
C PHE A 140 16.67 -15.80 -10.49
N THR A 141 16.47 -14.84 -11.40
CA THR A 141 16.48 -13.40 -11.06
C THR A 141 15.32 -13.01 -10.16
N ALA A 142 14.11 -13.53 -10.39
CA ALA A 142 12.97 -13.32 -9.52
C ALA A 142 13.18 -13.94 -8.13
N HIS A 143 13.71 -15.17 -8.07
CA HIS A 143 13.99 -15.84 -6.80
C HIS A 143 15.04 -15.08 -5.97
N TRP A 144 16.13 -14.64 -6.60
CA TRP A 144 17.16 -13.84 -5.92
C TRP A 144 16.60 -12.50 -5.44
N PHE A 145 15.78 -11.84 -6.26
CA PHE A 145 15.12 -10.59 -5.92
C PHE A 145 14.21 -10.73 -4.70
N TYR A 146 13.28 -11.70 -4.71
CA TYR A 146 12.38 -11.93 -3.58
C TYR A 146 13.16 -12.33 -2.32
N ARG A 147 14.24 -13.11 -2.46
CA ARG A 147 15.07 -13.49 -1.31
C ARG A 147 15.89 -12.34 -0.74
N MET A 148 16.37 -11.41 -1.58
CA MET A 148 16.99 -10.18 -1.11
C MET A 148 15.98 -9.25 -0.47
N MET A 149 14.81 -9.07 -1.09
CA MET A 149 13.76 -8.22 -0.55
C MET A 149 13.25 -8.74 0.80
N GLY A 150 13.01 -10.05 0.94
CA GLY A 150 12.61 -10.66 2.21
C GLY A 150 13.69 -10.58 3.31
N ARG A 151 14.97 -10.39 2.96
CA ARG A 151 16.04 -10.16 3.94
C ARG A 151 16.28 -8.68 4.27
N LEU A 152 15.91 -7.79 3.35
CA LEU A 152 16.09 -6.35 3.48
C LEU A 152 14.84 -5.64 4.02
N SER A 153 13.67 -6.25 3.84
CA SER A 153 12.40 -5.80 4.39
C SER A 153 12.27 -6.35 5.81
N GLU A 154 11.87 -5.49 6.74
CA GLU A 154 11.56 -5.88 8.12
C GLU A 154 10.25 -6.69 8.22
N THR A 155 9.47 -6.76 7.13
CA THR A 155 8.18 -7.43 7.05
C THR A 155 8.23 -8.57 6.05
N ASP A 156 7.71 -9.75 6.42
CA ASP A 156 7.59 -10.89 5.52
C ASP A 156 6.60 -10.58 4.40
N ILE A 157 7.11 -10.32 3.19
CA ILE A 157 6.29 -10.08 2.00
C ILE A 157 6.08 -11.43 1.30
N PRO A 158 4.84 -11.94 1.22
CA PRO A 158 4.58 -13.22 0.57
C PRO A 158 4.89 -13.14 -0.94
N ALA A 159 5.76 -14.03 -1.42
CA ALA A 159 6.14 -14.10 -2.82
C ALA A 159 4.94 -14.47 -3.72
N ASP A 160 4.92 -13.94 -4.95
CA ASP A 160 3.95 -14.31 -5.99
C ASP A 160 2.47 -14.06 -5.66
N THR A 161 2.23 -13.09 -4.79
CA THR A 161 0.89 -12.57 -4.50
C THR A 161 0.46 -11.55 -5.54
N GLY A 162 -0.73 -11.74 -6.10
CA GLY A 162 -1.42 -10.73 -6.90
C GLY A 162 -1.95 -9.60 -6.02
N ASP A 163 -2.55 -8.60 -6.65
CA ASP A 163 -3.28 -7.57 -5.90
C ASP A 163 -4.65 -8.07 -5.43
N PHE A 164 -5.15 -9.17 -6.03
CA PHE A 164 -6.39 -9.84 -5.63
C PHE A 164 -6.34 -10.34 -4.18
N ARG A 165 -7.16 -9.73 -3.33
CA ARG A 165 -7.23 -10.02 -1.90
C ARG A 165 -8.56 -9.59 -1.30
N LEU A 166 -8.91 -10.18 -0.17
CA LEU A 166 -9.96 -9.73 0.73
C LEU A 166 -9.31 -9.19 2.01
N MET A 167 -9.79 -8.06 2.49
CA MET A 167 -9.37 -7.44 3.75
C MET A 167 -10.57 -7.17 4.66
N SER A 168 -10.44 -7.43 5.95
CA SER A 168 -11.45 -7.04 6.94
C SER A 168 -11.49 -5.52 7.11
N ARG A 169 -12.64 -4.98 7.55
CA ARG A 169 -12.81 -3.54 7.78
C ARG A 169 -11.71 -2.94 8.67
N ARG A 170 -11.30 -3.63 9.74
CA ARG A 170 -10.20 -3.16 10.60
C ARG A 170 -8.85 -3.08 9.88
N ALA A 171 -8.55 -4.04 8.98
CA ALA A 171 -7.31 -4.02 8.19
C ALA A 171 -7.33 -2.87 7.17
N VAL A 172 -8.46 -2.64 6.51
CA VAL A 172 -8.67 -1.49 5.60
C VAL A 172 -8.50 -0.18 6.36
N SER A 173 -9.16 -0.02 7.50
CA SER A 173 -9.07 1.20 8.32
C SER A 173 -7.66 1.49 8.80
N ALA A 174 -6.87 0.47 9.16
CA ALA A 174 -5.46 0.65 9.51
C ALA A 174 -4.62 1.07 8.28
N LEU A 175 -4.83 0.42 7.13
CA LEU A 175 -4.12 0.74 5.90
C LEU A 175 -4.42 2.16 5.39
N CYS A 176 -5.66 2.63 5.53
CA CYS A 176 -6.07 3.99 5.15
C CYS A 176 -5.46 5.09 6.02
N GLN A 177 -4.86 4.77 7.18
CA GLN A 177 -4.09 5.74 7.98
C GLN A 177 -2.71 6.01 7.36
N LEU A 178 -2.22 5.08 6.53
CA LEU A 178 -0.91 5.17 5.89
C LEU A 178 -1.03 5.97 4.60
N ARG A 179 -0.43 7.16 4.57
CA ARG A 179 -0.52 8.15 3.48
C ARG A 179 0.80 8.42 2.78
N GLU A 180 1.72 7.45 2.78
CA GLU A 180 3.02 7.57 2.12
C GLU A 180 2.85 7.86 0.63
N GLN A 181 3.73 8.70 0.08
CA GLN A 181 3.71 9.05 -1.36
C GLN A 181 4.22 7.91 -2.24
N HIS A 182 5.31 7.28 -1.83
CA HIS A 182 5.92 6.15 -2.54
C HIS A 182 5.32 4.86 -1.98
N ARG A 183 4.13 4.54 -2.48
CA ARG A 183 3.40 3.36 -2.05
C ARG A 183 4.03 2.12 -2.66
N PHE A 184 3.99 1.05 -1.89
CA PHE A 184 4.29 -0.30 -2.35
C PHE A 184 3.31 -1.16 -1.59
N MET A 185 2.14 -1.34 -2.19
CA MET A 185 0.98 -1.92 -1.51
C MET A 185 1.32 -3.27 -0.86
N LYS A 186 2.13 -4.09 -1.53
CA LYS A 186 2.54 -5.41 -1.04
C LYS A 186 3.27 -5.36 0.30
N GLY A 187 4.11 -4.34 0.52
CA GLY A 187 4.77 -4.13 1.80
C GLY A 187 3.80 -3.60 2.85
N LEU A 188 2.96 -2.63 2.49
CA LEU A 188 2.00 -2.03 3.41
C LEU A 188 0.96 -3.03 3.92
N TYR A 189 0.48 -3.95 3.08
CA TYR A 189 -0.42 -5.04 3.49
C TYR A 189 0.21 -5.95 4.54
N SER A 190 1.54 -6.16 4.49
CA SER A 190 2.24 -6.96 5.49
C SER A 190 2.55 -6.15 6.75
N TRP A 191 2.91 -4.88 6.57
CA TRP A 191 3.28 -3.96 7.65
C TRP A 191 2.16 -3.70 8.66
N ILE A 192 0.89 -3.64 8.21
CA ILE A 192 -0.25 -3.50 9.12
C ILE A 192 -0.39 -4.67 10.13
N GLY A 193 0.30 -5.79 9.92
CA GLY A 193 0.55 -6.81 10.95
C GLY A 193 -0.62 -7.71 11.34
N PHE A 194 -1.76 -7.63 10.64
CA PHE A 194 -2.93 -8.48 10.92
C PHE A 194 -2.74 -9.93 10.44
N ARG A 195 -3.63 -10.83 10.88
CA ARG A 195 -3.59 -12.26 10.52
C ARG A 195 -3.80 -12.44 9.02
N GLN A 196 -2.88 -13.13 8.35
CA GLN A 196 -2.94 -13.33 6.90
C GLN A 196 -3.10 -14.81 6.52
N ALA A 197 -3.81 -15.06 5.42
CA ALA A 197 -3.94 -16.39 4.81
C ALA A 197 -3.80 -16.32 3.29
N ALA A 198 -3.35 -17.42 2.70
CA ALA A 198 -3.25 -17.59 1.26
C ALA A 198 -4.38 -18.49 0.74
N VAL A 199 -4.98 -18.10 -0.39
CA VAL A 199 -5.83 -18.99 -1.21
C VAL A 199 -5.14 -19.22 -2.54
N TYR A 200 -4.93 -20.50 -2.89
CA TYR A 200 -4.18 -20.87 -4.08
C TYR A 200 -5.11 -21.04 -5.28
N TYR A 201 -4.73 -20.47 -6.43
CA TYR A 201 -5.49 -20.61 -7.67
C TYR A 201 -4.60 -20.72 -8.90
N ARG A 202 -5.17 -21.29 -9.97
CA ARG A 202 -4.59 -21.29 -11.30
C ARG A 202 -5.11 -20.07 -12.06
N ARG A 203 -4.19 -19.24 -12.55
CA ARG A 203 -4.54 -18.02 -13.31
C ARG A 203 -4.95 -18.38 -14.74
N ASP A 204 -6.03 -17.76 -15.22
CA ASP A 204 -6.44 -17.89 -16.62
C ASP A 204 -5.45 -17.18 -17.56
N ALA A 205 -5.32 -17.69 -18.78
CA ALA A 205 -4.51 -17.04 -19.80
C ALA A 205 -5.11 -15.67 -20.16
N ARG A 206 -4.26 -14.69 -20.47
CA ARG A 206 -4.72 -13.34 -20.86
C ARG A 206 -5.61 -13.43 -22.09
N ALA A 207 -6.84 -12.91 -22.02
CA ALA A 207 -7.76 -12.92 -23.16
C ALA A 207 -7.20 -12.10 -24.35
N LEU A 208 -6.59 -10.94 -24.08
CA LEU A 208 -5.99 -10.05 -25.10
C LEU A 208 -4.82 -9.23 -24.52
N GLY A 209 -3.72 -9.12 -25.27
CA GLY A 209 -2.62 -8.17 -25.02
C GLY A 209 -1.23 -8.79 -24.77
N GLN A 210 -0.24 -8.37 -25.55
CA GLN A 210 1.16 -8.76 -25.36
C GLN A 210 1.76 -8.03 -24.14
N THR A 211 2.34 -8.76 -23.20
CA THR A 211 3.14 -8.17 -22.11
C THR A 211 4.46 -7.65 -22.67
N LYS A 212 4.55 -6.33 -22.89
CA LYS A 212 5.85 -5.66 -23.09
C LYS A 212 6.60 -5.62 -21.76
N PHE A 213 7.31 -6.71 -21.46
CA PHE A 213 8.18 -6.82 -20.29
C PHE A 213 9.35 -5.84 -20.43
N ASN A 214 9.30 -4.72 -19.71
CA ASN A 214 10.36 -3.71 -19.76
C ASN A 214 11.28 -3.87 -18.55
N TYR A 215 12.46 -4.48 -18.75
CA TYR A 215 13.48 -4.68 -17.72
C TYR A 215 13.83 -3.39 -16.95
N ARG A 216 13.76 -2.21 -17.60
CA ARG A 216 14.00 -0.92 -16.93
C ARG A 216 12.93 -0.58 -15.89
N LYS A 217 11.66 -0.94 -16.16
CA LYS A 217 10.57 -0.75 -15.19
C LYS A 217 10.75 -1.69 -13.99
N LEU A 218 11.20 -2.92 -14.22
CA LEU A 218 11.47 -3.89 -13.15
C LEU A 218 12.62 -3.43 -12.25
N LEU A 219 13.72 -2.92 -12.84
CA LEU A 219 14.85 -2.41 -12.07
C LEU A 219 14.46 -1.18 -11.24
N ARG A 220 13.67 -0.26 -11.81
CA ARG A 220 13.15 0.89 -11.08
C ARG A 220 12.28 0.45 -9.90
N PHE A 221 11.34 -0.46 -10.15
CA PHE A 221 10.49 -1.04 -9.10
C PHE A 221 11.30 -1.72 -7.98
N ALA A 222 12.39 -2.41 -8.33
CA ALA A 222 13.29 -3.01 -7.36
C ALA A 222 14.01 -1.98 -6.49
N ILE A 223 14.53 -0.91 -7.11
CA ILE A 223 15.16 0.21 -6.39
C ILE A 223 14.15 0.91 -5.48
N ASP A 224 12.94 1.17 -5.99
CA ASP A 224 11.85 1.78 -5.23
C ASP A 224 11.43 0.92 -4.03
N GLY A 225 11.28 -0.39 -4.20
CA GLY A 225 10.94 -1.30 -3.11
C GLY A 225 12.02 -1.36 -2.02
N ILE A 226 13.31 -1.46 -2.41
CA ILE A 226 14.41 -1.51 -1.43
C ILE A 226 14.54 -0.19 -0.67
N THR A 227 14.48 0.94 -1.37
CA THR A 227 14.68 2.27 -0.76
C THR A 227 13.47 2.77 0.04
N SER A 228 12.26 2.28 -0.26
CA SER A 228 11.06 2.65 0.51
C SER A 228 10.92 1.89 1.83
N PHE A 229 11.43 0.66 1.91
CA PHE A 229 11.24 -0.23 3.09
C PHE A 229 12.54 -0.55 3.82
N SER A 230 13.68 -0.05 3.37
CA SER A 230 14.97 -0.40 3.96
C SER A 230 15.92 0.77 3.95
N THR A 231 16.54 1.02 5.11
CA THR A 231 17.70 1.94 5.22
C THR A 231 19.02 1.23 4.96
N VAL A 232 19.00 -0.06 4.61
CA VAL A 232 20.21 -0.88 4.44
C VAL A 232 21.16 -0.33 3.37
N PRO A 233 20.71 0.14 2.17
CA PRO A 233 21.64 0.75 1.21
C PRO A 233 22.42 1.93 1.79
N LEU A 234 21.76 2.77 2.60
CA LEU A 234 22.38 3.92 3.26
C LEU A 234 23.36 3.47 4.35
N LYS A 235 22.99 2.47 5.17
CA LYS A 235 23.86 1.89 6.19
C LYS A 235 25.09 1.19 5.59
N LEU A 236 24.93 0.52 4.45
CA LEU A 236 26.03 -0.12 3.72
C LEU A 236 26.99 0.93 3.15
N ALA A 237 26.47 1.97 2.49
CA ALA A 237 27.29 3.09 2.00
C ALA A 237 28.10 3.72 3.14
N THR A 238 27.47 3.94 4.30
CA THR A 238 28.13 4.48 5.49
C THR A 238 29.23 3.54 6.01
N SER A 239 28.94 2.23 6.08
CA SER A 239 29.89 1.23 6.59
C SER A 239 31.11 1.06 5.67
N VAL A 240 30.90 1.01 4.35
CA VAL A 240 31.98 0.95 3.35
C VAL A 240 32.80 2.23 3.39
N GLY A 241 32.14 3.39 3.47
CA GLY A 241 32.81 4.68 3.62
C GLY A 241 33.72 4.73 4.84
N LEU A 242 33.25 4.25 6.00
CA LEU A 242 34.04 4.21 7.23
C LEU A 242 35.21 3.22 7.13
N LEU A 243 34.98 2.04 6.54
CA LEU A 243 35.99 1.01 6.37
C LEU A 243 37.13 1.46 5.43
N VAL A 244 36.84 2.29 4.44
CA VAL A 244 37.86 2.90 3.57
C VAL A 244 38.53 4.11 4.24
N ALA A 245 37.75 4.96 4.93
CA ALA A 245 38.25 6.19 5.52
C ALA A 245 39.28 5.96 6.64
N ILE A 246 39.05 4.99 7.54
CA ILE A 246 39.94 4.74 8.69
C ILE A 246 41.36 4.34 8.22
N PRO A 247 41.55 3.32 7.37
CA PRO A 247 42.87 2.97 6.84
C PRO A 247 43.48 4.07 5.97
N SER A 248 42.68 4.77 5.15
CA SER A 248 43.17 5.88 4.33
C SER A 248 43.72 7.02 5.19
N PHE A 249 43.06 7.35 6.30
CA PHE A 249 43.53 8.37 7.24
C PHE A 249 44.82 7.93 7.95
N ALA A 250 44.88 6.68 8.43
CA ALA A 250 46.10 6.14 9.05
C ALA A 250 47.29 6.14 8.08
N MET A 251 47.06 5.74 6.82
CA MET A 251 48.08 5.76 5.77
C MET A 251 48.53 7.18 5.43
N ALA A 252 47.60 8.14 5.37
CA ALA A 252 47.94 9.55 5.13
C ALA A 252 48.82 10.13 6.25
N VAL A 253 48.49 9.87 7.52
CA VAL A 253 49.32 10.27 8.67
C VAL A 253 50.71 9.63 8.59
N PHE A 254 50.78 8.34 8.26
CA PHE A 254 52.05 7.63 8.07
C PHE A 254 52.92 8.24 6.96
N ILE A 255 52.33 8.53 5.79
CA ILE A 255 53.04 9.15 4.67
C ILE A 255 53.56 10.53 5.07
N VAL A 256 52.73 11.39 5.66
CA VAL A 256 53.14 12.73 6.09
C VAL A 256 54.29 12.66 7.11
N ALA A 257 54.19 11.79 8.11
CA ALA A 257 55.24 11.61 9.12
C ALA A 257 56.55 11.13 8.47
N LYS A 258 56.47 10.14 7.56
CA LYS A 258 57.63 9.63 6.83
C LYS A 258 58.28 10.72 5.97
N THR A 259 57.49 11.49 5.22
CA THR A 259 57.99 12.56 4.36
C THR A 259 58.69 13.65 5.15
N LEU A 260 58.16 14.04 6.31
CA LEU A 260 58.78 15.05 7.19
C LEU A 260 60.11 14.58 7.80
N LEU A 261 60.25 13.29 8.10
CA LEU A 261 61.43 12.74 8.77
C LEU A 261 62.56 12.33 7.80
N PHE A 262 62.22 11.85 6.59
CA PHE A 262 63.18 11.17 5.71
C PHE A 262 63.23 11.71 4.27
N GLY A 263 62.35 12.66 3.90
CA GLY A 263 62.15 13.05 2.50
C GLY A 263 61.52 11.94 1.66
N ASP A 264 61.07 12.25 0.43
CA ASP A 264 60.36 11.26 -0.41
C ASP A 264 60.86 11.25 -1.86
N PRO A 265 61.32 10.09 -2.40
CA PRO A 265 61.93 10.00 -3.74
C PRO A 265 60.97 9.51 -4.86
N VAL A 266 59.66 9.38 -4.63
CA VAL A 266 58.78 8.60 -5.52
C VAL A 266 57.96 9.44 -6.51
N ARG A 267 57.91 9.02 -7.79
CA ARG A 267 56.99 9.56 -8.82
C ARG A 267 55.56 9.03 -8.63
N GLY A 268 54.69 9.81 -7.98
CA GLY A 268 53.36 9.39 -7.54
C GLY A 268 52.17 9.69 -8.46
N TYR A 269 52.37 10.25 -9.67
CA TYR A 269 51.24 10.77 -10.47
C TYR A 269 50.19 9.72 -10.89
N PRO A 270 50.54 8.56 -11.48
CA PRO A 270 49.53 7.59 -11.92
C PRO A 270 48.73 6.97 -10.76
N SER A 271 49.38 6.68 -9.63
CA SER A 271 48.73 6.13 -8.43
C SER A 271 47.85 7.17 -7.73
N MET A 272 48.33 8.43 -7.59
CA MET A 272 47.50 9.52 -7.04
C MET A 272 46.29 9.82 -7.91
N MET A 273 46.47 9.89 -9.24
CA MET A 273 45.36 10.13 -10.17
C MET A 273 44.32 9.01 -10.09
N THR A 274 44.76 7.75 -10.05
CA THR A 274 43.85 6.59 -9.92
C THR A 274 43.08 6.62 -8.60
N ALA A 275 43.76 6.92 -7.49
CA ALA A 275 43.12 7.03 -6.17
C ALA A 275 42.11 8.18 -6.11
N MET A 276 42.45 9.34 -6.67
CA MET A 276 41.54 10.51 -6.75
C MET A 276 40.29 10.19 -7.57
N LEU A 277 40.44 9.57 -8.74
CA LEU A 277 39.30 9.19 -9.59
C LEU A 277 38.43 8.13 -8.93
N LEU A 278 39.03 7.13 -8.28
CA LEU A 278 38.30 6.08 -7.58
C LEU A 278 37.51 6.63 -6.39
N LEU A 279 38.14 7.44 -5.54
CA LEU A 279 37.49 8.07 -4.39
C LEU A 279 36.42 9.06 -4.83
N GLY A 280 36.68 9.88 -5.85
CA GLY A 280 35.70 10.80 -6.41
C GLY A 280 34.49 10.08 -7.00
N GLY A 281 34.70 9.00 -7.75
CA GLY A 281 33.63 8.15 -8.26
C GLY A 281 32.80 7.52 -7.14
N LEU A 282 33.45 6.99 -6.10
CA LEU A 282 32.76 6.41 -4.95
C LEU A 282 31.94 7.44 -4.15
N GLN A 283 32.49 8.64 -3.96
CA GLN A 283 31.79 9.77 -3.31
C GLN A 283 30.53 10.18 -4.09
N LEU A 284 30.62 10.26 -5.43
CA LEU A 284 29.46 10.56 -6.27
C LEU A 284 28.37 9.49 -6.15
N VAL A 285 28.74 8.21 -6.02
CA VAL A 285 27.77 7.12 -5.76
C VAL A 285 27.09 7.31 -4.41
N PHE A 286 27.84 7.59 -3.34
CA PHE A 286 27.27 7.81 -2.01
C PHE A 286 26.37 9.06 -1.94
N LEU A 287 26.76 10.14 -2.61
CA LEU A 287 25.93 11.33 -2.78
C LEU A 287 24.65 11.02 -3.56
N GLY A 288 24.73 10.18 -4.59
CA GLY A 288 23.55 9.70 -5.33
C GLY A 288 22.58 8.92 -4.43
N VAL A 289 23.10 8.00 -3.61
CA VAL A 289 22.28 7.27 -2.62
C VAL A 289 21.64 8.24 -1.63
N LEU A 290 22.40 9.17 -1.05
CA LEU A 290 21.88 10.16 -0.11
C LEU A 290 20.82 11.05 -0.76
N GLY A 291 21.05 11.49 -2.00
CA GLY A 291 20.12 12.29 -2.79
C GLY A 291 18.77 11.58 -3.02
N GLU A 292 18.78 10.26 -3.21
CA GLU A 292 17.57 9.44 -3.34
C GLU A 292 16.73 9.49 -2.04
N TYR A 293 17.35 9.31 -0.87
CA TYR A 293 16.64 9.39 0.42
C TYR A 293 16.17 10.81 0.74
N VAL A 294 16.99 11.83 0.46
CA VAL A 294 16.60 13.24 0.62
C VAL A 294 15.43 13.59 -0.30
N GLY A 295 15.42 13.09 -1.54
CA GLY A 295 14.31 13.26 -2.48
C GLY A 295 13.01 12.61 -1.98
N ARG A 296 13.10 11.42 -1.37
CA ARG A 296 11.95 10.76 -0.72
C ARG A 296 11.44 11.57 0.46
N LEU A 297 12.34 12.01 1.36
CA LEU A 297 11.99 12.88 2.48
C LEU A 297 11.33 14.18 2.03
N PHE A 298 11.85 14.80 0.96
CA PHE A 298 11.28 16.01 0.38
C PHE A 298 9.86 15.78 -0.15
N ASN A 299 9.61 14.66 -0.83
CA ASN A 299 8.26 14.34 -1.33
C ASN A 299 7.27 14.07 -0.20
N GLU A 300 7.70 13.38 0.86
CA GLU A 300 6.86 13.11 2.03
C GLU A 300 6.55 14.40 2.81
N THR A 301 7.53 15.29 2.97
CA THR A 301 7.37 16.57 3.69
C THR A 301 6.42 17.54 3.00
N LYS A 302 6.26 17.45 1.66
CA LYS A 302 5.29 18.28 0.93
C LYS A 302 3.84 18.00 1.34
N ARG A 303 3.55 16.83 1.92
CA ARG A 303 2.19 16.41 2.33
C ARG A 303 1.16 16.58 1.20
N ARG A 304 1.55 16.28 -0.05
CA ARG A 304 0.60 16.25 -1.16
C ARG A 304 -0.35 15.05 -0.95
N PRO A 305 -1.64 15.18 -1.25
CA PRO A 305 -2.53 14.03 -1.16
C PRO A 305 -2.12 12.96 -2.18
N VAL A 306 -2.33 11.69 -1.83
CA VAL A 306 -2.00 10.53 -2.67
C VAL A 306 -2.72 10.58 -4.02
N TYR A 307 -3.96 11.08 -4.02
CA TYR A 307 -4.79 11.25 -5.20
C TYR A 307 -5.67 12.50 -5.07
N LEU A 308 -6.29 12.91 -6.18
CA LEU A 308 -7.36 13.90 -6.21
C LEU A 308 -8.51 13.34 -7.03
N THR A 309 -9.74 13.55 -6.57
CA THR A 309 -10.97 13.14 -7.26
C THR A 309 -11.47 14.28 -8.13
N ALA A 310 -11.81 14.00 -9.39
CA ALA A 310 -12.60 14.90 -10.23
C ALA A 310 -14.08 14.80 -9.87
N SER A 311 -14.60 13.58 -9.76
CA SER A 311 -15.98 13.31 -9.40
C SER A 311 -16.10 12.01 -8.61
N TYR A 312 -17.18 11.89 -7.84
CA TYR A 312 -17.53 10.65 -7.16
C TYR A 312 -19.05 10.43 -7.27
N MET A 313 -19.42 9.33 -7.91
CA MET A 313 -20.80 8.86 -8.01
C MET A 313 -20.96 7.70 -7.03
N ALA A 314 -21.55 7.97 -5.86
CA ALA A 314 -21.74 6.96 -4.83
C ALA A 314 -22.76 5.87 -5.25
N PRO A 315 -22.67 4.65 -4.69
CA PRO A 315 -23.74 3.67 -4.75
C PRO A 315 -25.06 4.26 -4.23
N SER A 316 -26.17 3.91 -4.86
CA SER A 316 -27.51 4.43 -4.54
C SER A 316 -28.25 3.58 -3.48
N MET A 317 -27.70 2.42 -3.11
CA MET A 317 -28.26 1.54 -2.09
C MET A 317 -28.32 2.23 -0.71
N PRO A 318 -29.35 1.98 0.11
CA PRO A 318 -29.44 2.52 1.46
C PRO A 318 -28.22 2.10 2.30
N GLN A 319 -27.73 3.03 3.12
CA GLN A 319 -26.44 2.93 3.82
C GLN A 319 -26.30 1.60 4.59
N PHE A 320 -25.24 0.84 4.27
CA PHE A 320 -24.72 -0.22 5.11
C PHE A 320 -24.58 0.31 6.54
N GLY A 321 -25.26 -0.34 7.48
CA GLY A 321 -25.44 0.21 8.83
C GLY A 321 -24.16 0.18 9.66
N VAL A 322 -23.41 1.28 9.69
CA VAL A 322 -22.59 1.74 10.83
C VAL A 322 -22.46 3.28 10.77
N ASP A 323 -22.50 3.93 11.94
CA ASP A 323 -22.49 5.37 12.23
C ASP A 323 -21.72 6.28 11.24
N GLY A 324 -22.46 6.75 10.22
CA GLY A 324 -22.94 8.13 10.18
C GLY A 324 -21.96 9.28 9.92
N ASP A 325 -20.72 9.29 10.41
CA ASP A 325 -19.96 10.55 10.49
C ASP A 325 -18.93 10.74 9.37
N ILE A 326 -18.23 9.69 8.93
CA ILE A 326 -17.22 9.84 7.85
C ILE A 326 -17.89 9.82 6.48
N ALA A 327 -18.80 8.87 6.24
CA ALA A 327 -19.48 8.71 4.96
C ALA A 327 -20.43 9.88 4.62
N ARG A 328 -21.07 10.52 5.61
CA ARG A 328 -21.88 11.74 5.39
C ARG A 328 -21.01 12.93 5.04
N THR A 329 -19.87 13.06 5.72
CA THR A 329 -18.89 14.13 5.48
C THR A 329 -18.30 14.04 4.06
N VAL A 330 -17.98 12.82 3.58
CA VAL A 330 -17.45 12.59 2.21
C VAL A 330 -18.53 12.74 1.12
N ALA A 331 -19.77 12.36 1.40
CA ALA A 331 -20.87 12.48 0.44
C ALA A 331 -21.39 13.93 0.27
N GLN A 332 -21.25 14.77 1.30
CA GLN A 332 -21.71 16.16 1.28
C GLN A 332 -20.63 17.16 0.84
N ASP A 333 -19.35 16.84 1.04
CA ASP A 333 -18.23 17.64 0.54
C ASP A 333 -17.05 16.72 0.14
N PRO A 334 -16.77 16.54 -1.17
CA PRO A 334 -15.60 15.80 -1.64
C PRO A 334 -14.26 16.35 -1.12
N ARG A 335 -14.23 17.61 -0.63
CA ARG A 335 -13.05 18.22 0.02
C ARG A 335 -12.96 17.87 1.51
N ALA A 336 -14.00 17.33 2.14
CA ALA A 336 -13.97 17.03 3.56
C ALA A 336 -13.07 15.84 3.93
N LEU A 337 -12.71 14.99 2.96
CA LEU A 337 -11.56 14.06 3.06
C LEU A 337 -10.26 14.79 3.44
N GLN A 338 -10.09 16.04 3.04
CA GLN A 338 -8.92 16.86 3.36
C GLN A 338 -9.00 17.45 4.79
N SER A 339 -10.21 17.63 5.33
CA SER A 339 -10.45 18.25 6.64
C SER A 339 -10.47 17.28 7.83
N LEU A 340 -10.83 16.01 7.62
CA LEU A 340 -10.75 14.95 8.66
C LEU A 340 -9.29 14.61 9.04
N SER A 341 -8.32 15.16 8.32
CA SER A 341 -6.88 15.07 8.61
C SER A 341 -6.38 16.18 9.54
N TYR A 342 -7.24 17.11 9.97
CA TYR A 342 -6.88 18.25 10.81
C TYR A 342 -7.22 18.00 12.29
N VAL A 343 -6.65 16.95 12.88
CA VAL A 343 -6.41 16.98 14.32
C VAL A 343 -5.22 17.90 14.52
N HIS A 344 -5.49 19.13 14.97
CA HIS A 344 -4.45 19.99 15.53
C HIS A 344 -3.63 19.12 16.50
N PRO A 345 -2.30 18.97 16.36
CA PRO A 345 -1.54 18.51 17.51
C PRO A 345 -1.87 19.51 18.62
N ALA A 346 -2.47 19.01 19.70
CA ALA A 346 -2.72 19.83 20.89
C ALA A 346 -1.41 20.57 21.17
N GLU A 347 -1.45 21.90 21.20
CA GLU A 347 -0.29 22.68 21.58
C GLU A 347 0.29 22.07 22.87
N PRO A 348 1.61 21.88 22.97
CA PRO A 348 2.20 21.42 24.21
C PRO A 348 1.79 22.42 25.30
N ARG A 349 1.00 21.94 26.27
CA ARG A 349 0.59 22.72 27.44
C ARG A 349 1.83 23.38 28.02
N ARG A 350 1.77 24.70 28.20
CA ARG A 350 2.84 25.42 28.89
C ARG A 350 2.93 24.87 30.32
N PRO A 351 4.14 24.65 30.87
CA PRO A 351 4.27 24.23 32.26
C PRO A 351 3.64 25.29 33.17
N GLY A 352 2.54 24.95 33.85
CA GLY A 352 1.88 25.85 34.81
C GLY A 352 0.37 26.00 34.69
N GLU A 353 -0.29 25.43 33.68
CA GLU A 353 -1.75 25.58 33.53
C GLU A 353 -2.50 24.49 34.32
N THR A 354 -2.98 24.83 35.52
CA THR A 354 -3.87 23.97 36.32
C THR A 354 -5.31 24.06 35.77
N ALA A 355 -5.92 22.90 35.51
CA ALA A 355 -7.33 22.81 35.08
C ALA A 355 -8.28 23.40 36.15
N PRO A 356 -9.37 24.10 35.75
CA PRO A 356 -10.40 24.47 36.69
C PRO A 356 -11.18 23.23 37.14
N TYR A 357 -11.39 23.15 38.46
CA TYR A 357 -12.12 22.10 39.15
C TYR A 357 -13.62 22.32 38.95
N ASP A 358 -14.23 21.63 37.98
CA ASP A 358 -15.68 21.64 37.81
C ASP A 358 -16.29 20.46 38.58
N ALA A 359 -16.94 20.78 39.70
CA ALA A 359 -17.63 19.83 40.55
C ALA A 359 -19.05 19.59 40.02
N THR A 360 -19.32 18.39 39.52
CA THR A 360 -20.69 17.86 39.41
C THR A 360 -20.68 16.36 39.69
N PRO A 361 -21.56 15.84 40.56
CA PRO A 361 -21.42 14.49 41.12
C PRO A 361 -21.93 13.40 40.19
N ALA A 362 -21.33 12.21 40.30
CA ALA A 362 -21.67 11.00 39.57
C ALA A 362 -23.12 10.54 39.84
N PRO A 363 -23.84 9.97 38.84
CA PRO A 363 -25.18 9.44 39.04
C PRO A 363 -25.17 8.15 39.87
N ALA A 364 -26.06 8.10 40.86
CA ALA A 364 -26.22 7.00 41.80
C ALA A 364 -26.81 5.72 41.15
N LEU A 365 -26.18 4.58 41.43
CA LEU A 365 -26.70 3.24 41.12
C LEU A 365 -27.88 2.89 42.05
N PRO A 366 -28.99 2.30 41.55
CA PRO A 366 -30.07 1.86 42.41
C PRO A 366 -29.67 0.59 43.19
N LYS A 367 -29.65 0.70 44.52
CA LYS A 367 -29.58 -0.43 45.46
C LYS A 367 -30.97 -1.05 45.62
N SER A 368 -31.07 -2.37 45.44
CA SER A 368 -31.60 -3.34 46.41
C SER A 368 -32.36 -4.51 45.76
N ARG A 369 -31.86 -5.73 46.01
CA ARG A 369 -32.51 -6.74 46.85
C ARG A 369 -31.61 -7.97 46.92
N LEU A 370 -30.87 -8.08 48.02
CA LEU A 370 -30.30 -9.34 48.50
C LEU A 370 -31.43 -10.10 49.20
N VAL A 371 -31.62 -11.37 48.84
CA VAL A 371 -32.38 -12.37 49.60
C VAL A 371 -31.39 -13.48 49.96
N PRO A 372 -31.40 -14.01 51.21
CA PRO A 372 -30.22 -14.61 51.83
C PRO A 372 -30.06 -16.12 51.59
N LEU A 373 -28.80 -16.51 51.73
CA LEU A 373 -28.16 -17.82 51.88
C LEU A 373 -29.04 -19.04 52.24
N ARG A 374 -28.79 -20.14 51.54
CA ARG A 374 -28.37 -21.42 52.15
C ARG A 374 -27.31 -22.10 51.32
#